data_AF-A0A959RTW5-F1
#
_entry.id   AF-A0A959RTW5-F1
#
_cell.length_a   1.000
_cell.length_b   1.000
_cell.length_c   1.000
_cell.angle_alpha   90.00
_cell.angle_beta   90.00
_cell.angle_gamma   90.00
#
_symmetry.space_group_name_H-M   'P 1'
#
loop_
_entity.id
_entity.type
_entity.pdbx_description
1 polymer ?
#
loop_
_entity_poly.entity_id
_entity_poly.type
_entity_poly.pdbx_seq_one_letter_code
_entity_poly.pdbx_strand_id
1 'polypeptide(L)'
;MSSNLWDISFINSSQGWICGANNTILKTLDGGNNWINISPENFENKIFVEIDFVDENNGWISSNYGEILRTTDGGVTWTLKKSGHIGGLRLSVLNNQ
;
A
#
# COMPACT_ATOMS: atom_id res chain seq x y z
N MET A 1 2.68 -11.74 -17.38
CA MET A 1 2.76 -12.40 -16.05
C MET A 1 1.73 -11.71 -15.16
N SER A 2 0.83 -12.45 -14.51
CA SER A 2 -0.07 -11.85 -13.51
C SER A 2 0.71 -11.57 -12.24
N SER A 3 0.64 -10.36 -11.70
CA SER A 3 1.10 -10.09 -10.34
C SER A 3 0.06 -10.59 -9.34
N ASN A 4 0.50 -11.29 -8.30
CA ASN A 4 -0.38 -11.66 -7.20
C ASN A 4 -0.75 -10.41 -6.41
N LEU A 5 -2.04 -10.23 -6.14
CA LEU A 5 -2.58 -9.16 -5.28
C LEU A 5 -2.82 -9.75 -3.89
N TRP A 6 -2.51 -8.98 -2.84
CA TRP A 6 -2.40 -9.52 -1.47
C TRP A 6 -3.36 -8.87 -0.49
N ASP A 7 -3.56 -7.55 -0.58
CA ASP A 7 -4.42 -6.82 0.34
C ASP A 7 -5.10 -5.63 -0.34
N ILE A 8 -6.19 -5.16 0.26
CA ILE A 8 -7.04 -4.09 -0.26
C ILE A 8 -7.55 -3.19 0.88
N SER A 9 -7.48 -1.87 0.67
CA SER A 9 -8.02 -0.88 1.61
C SER A 9 -8.93 0.09 0.87
N PHE A 10 -10.08 0.40 1.48
CA PHE A 10 -11.04 1.39 1.01
C PHE A 10 -11.31 2.40 2.11
N ILE A 11 -11.28 3.68 1.77
CA ILE A 11 -11.65 4.77 2.68
C ILE A 11 -13.13 5.14 2.57
N ASN A 12 -13.78 4.75 1.47
CA ASN A 12 -15.20 4.93 1.20
C ASN A 12 -15.65 3.96 0.09
N SER A 13 -16.91 4.06 -0.38
CA SER A 13 -17.46 3.14 -1.38
C SER A 13 -16.86 3.26 -2.79
N SER A 14 -16.12 4.34 -3.08
CA SER A 14 -15.58 4.61 -4.42
C SER A 14 -14.05 4.54 -4.48
N GLN A 15 -13.35 4.91 -3.42
CA GLN A 15 -11.90 5.07 -3.44
C GLN A 15 -11.20 3.99 -2.61
N GLY A 16 -10.29 3.27 -3.26
CA GLY A 16 -9.52 2.20 -2.65
C GLY A 16 -8.19 1.91 -3.33
N TRP A 17 -7.37 1.12 -2.67
CA TRP A 17 -6.04 0.71 -3.10
C TRP A 17 -5.83 -0.78 -2.91
N ILE A 18 -5.09 -1.40 -3.82
CA ILE A 18 -4.64 -2.80 -3.73
C ILE A 18 -3.12 -2.82 -3.75
N CYS A 19 -2.51 -3.70 -2.97
CA CYS A 19 -1.09 -3.99 -3.07
C CYS A 19 -0.78 -5.44 -3.49
N GLY A 20 0.43 -5.68 -3.96
CA GLY A 20 0.88 -7.05 -4.22
C GLY A 20 2.33 -7.22 -4.66
N ALA A 21 2.59 -8.31 -5.38
CA ALA A 21 3.92 -8.68 -5.86
C ALA A 21 4.45 -7.71 -6.94
N ASN A 22 5.77 -7.68 -7.14
CA ASN A 22 6.44 -6.84 -8.16
C ASN A 22 6.12 -5.35 -7.99
N ASN A 23 6.15 -4.86 -6.75
CA ASN A 23 5.81 -3.48 -6.36
C ASN A 23 4.38 -3.05 -6.72
N THR A 24 3.47 -3.99 -7.00
CA THR A 24 2.15 -3.65 -7.52
C THR A 24 1.38 -2.82 -6.51
N ILE A 25 0.99 -1.61 -6.91
CA ILE A 25 -0.01 -0.78 -6.24
C ILE A 25 -1.03 -0.33 -7.29
N LEU A 26 -2.31 -0.65 -7.04
CA LEU A 26 -3.42 -0.22 -7.87
C LEU A 26 -4.33 0.72 -7.07
N LYS A 27 -4.92 1.71 -7.74
CA LYS A 27 -5.90 2.64 -7.15
C LYS A 27 -7.19 2.64 -7.95
N THR A 28 -8.32 2.67 -7.27
CA THR A 28 -9.64 2.89 -7.87
C THR A 28 -10.26 4.17 -7.33
N LEU A 29 -11.10 4.80 -8.14
CA LEU A 29 -11.93 5.96 -7.77
C LEU A 29 -13.42 5.70 -8.07
N ASP A 30 -13.77 4.48 -8.48
CA ASP A 30 -15.12 4.11 -8.92
C ASP A 30 -15.61 2.78 -8.31
N GLY A 31 -15.11 2.44 -7.12
CA GLY A 31 -15.57 1.27 -6.35
C GLY A 31 -15.00 -0.05 -6.84
N GLY A 32 -13.88 0.01 -7.57
CA GLY A 32 -13.18 -1.17 -8.10
C GLY A 32 -13.65 -1.60 -9.49
N ASN A 33 -14.44 -0.77 -10.19
CA ASN A 33 -14.80 -1.01 -11.59
C ASN A 33 -13.60 -0.80 -12.52
N ASN A 34 -12.77 0.20 -12.22
CA ASN A 34 -11.50 0.46 -12.88
C ASN A 34 -10.36 0.60 -11.87
N TRP A 35 -9.20 0.09 -12.25
CA TRP A 35 -7.97 0.12 -11.44
C TRP A 35 -6.83 0.75 -12.25
N ILE A 36 -6.22 1.78 -11.67
CA ILE A 36 -5.08 2.50 -12.23
C ILE A 36 -3.81 2.02 -11.53
N ASN A 37 -2.80 1.62 -12.31
CA ASN A 37 -1.50 1.25 -11.76
C ASN A 37 -0.72 2.50 -11.35
N ILE A 38 -0.40 2.60 -10.05
CA ILE A 38 0.39 3.68 -9.46
C ILE A 38 1.66 3.14 -8.78
N SER A 39 2.16 1.99 -9.25
CA SER A 39 3.34 1.32 -8.70
C SER A 39 4.57 2.23 -8.81
N PRO A 40 5.35 2.42 -7.74
CA PRO A 40 6.56 3.25 -7.78
C PRO A 40 7.66 2.59 -8.62
N GLU A 41 8.33 3.37 -9.47
CA GLU A 41 9.42 2.87 -10.33
C GLU A 41 10.72 2.58 -9.56
N ASN A 42 10.89 3.20 -8.39
CA ASN A 42 12.14 3.19 -7.62
C ASN A 42 12.26 2.01 -6.63
N PHE A 43 11.30 1.09 -6.59
CA PHE A 43 11.40 -0.12 -5.78
C PHE A 43 11.84 -1.32 -6.64
N GLU A 44 12.76 -2.13 -6.13
CA GLU A 44 13.19 -3.35 -6.81
C GLU A 44 12.44 -4.57 -6.23
N ASN A 45 11.52 -5.13 -7.01
CA ASN A 45 10.86 -6.42 -6.79
C ASN A 45 10.37 -6.69 -5.35
N LYS A 46 9.77 -5.69 -4.70
CA LYS A 46 9.13 -5.88 -3.39
C LYS A 46 7.81 -6.62 -3.56
N ILE A 47 7.46 -7.42 -2.55
CA ILE A 47 6.10 -7.95 -2.38
C ILE A 47 5.48 -7.14 -1.26
N PHE A 48 4.47 -6.35 -1.59
CA PHE A 48 3.67 -5.66 -0.59
C PHE A 48 2.59 -6.59 -0.05
N VAL A 49 2.51 -6.69 1.28
CA VAL A 49 1.73 -7.72 1.96
C VAL A 49 0.51 -7.17 2.70
N GLU A 50 0.56 -5.92 3.16
CA GLU A 50 -0.58 -5.20 3.74
C GLU A 50 -0.59 -3.76 3.24
N ILE A 51 -1.76 -3.18 3.05
CA ILE A 51 -1.96 -1.77 2.68
C ILE A 51 -3.12 -1.18 3.46
N ASP A 52 -2.95 0.04 3.97
CA ASP A 52 -4.03 0.72 4.69
C ASP A 52 -3.99 2.23 4.46
N PHE A 53 -5.16 2.83 4.23
CA PHE A 53 -5.33 4.27 4.03
C PHE A 53 -6.35 4.80 5.03
N VAL A 54 -6.05 5.97 5.60
CA VAL A 54 -6.96 6.67 6.54
C VAL A 54 -7.73 7.80 5.86
N ASP A 55 -7.18 8.33 4.78
CA ASP A 55 -7.81 9.32 3.91
C ASP A 55 -7.25 9.22 2.49
N GLU A 56 -7.62 10.15 1.61
CA GLU A 56 -7.24 10.13 0.19
C GLU A 56 -5.73 10.29 -0.07
N ASN A 57 -4.98 10.82 0.90
CA ASN A 57 -3.57 11.19 0.80
C ASN A 57 -2.67 10.34 1.70
N ASN A 58 -3.15 9.97 2.90
CA ASN A 58 -2.35 9.32 3.94
C ASN A 58 -2.60 7.82 3.98
N GLY A 59 -1.52 7.06 3.83
CA GLY A 59 -1.55 5.59 3.90
C GLY A 59 -0.21 4.96 4.23
N TRP A 60 -0.25 3.68 4.55
CA TRP A 60 0.88 2.85 4.90
C TRP A 60 0.84 1.54 4.12
N ILE A 61 2.01 0.99 3.88
CA ILE A 61 2.18 -0.31 3.22
C ILE A 61 3.35 -1.04 3.88
N SER A 62 3.19 -2.35 4.03
CA SER A 62 4.26 -3.21 4.52
C SER A 62 4.78 -4.14 3.42
N SER A 63 6.07 -4.47 3.46
CA SER A 63 6.70 -5.38 2.49
C SER A 63 7.15 -6.70 3.11
N ASN A 64 7.40 -7.70 2.26
CA ASN A 64 7.99 -8.98 2.63
C ASN A 64 9.39 -8.87 3.27
N TYR A 65 10.03 -7.70 3.23
CA TYR A 65 11.29 -7.41 3.91
C TYR A 65 11.10 -6.81 5.31
N GLY A 66 9.86 -6.71 5.81
CA GLY A 66 9.54 -6.10 7.10
C GLY A 66 9.65 -4.57 7.10
N GLU A 67 9.62 -3.95 5.92
CA GLU A 67 9.60 -2.49 5.81
C GLU A 67 8.20 -1.95 6.04
N ILE A 68 8.12 -0.77 6.64
CA ILE A 68 6.92 0.05 6.69
C ILE A 68 7.20 1.33 5.93
N LEU A 69 6.45 1.54 4.86
CA LEU A 69 6.50 2.76 4.06
C LEU A 69 5.22 3.58 4.33
N ARG A 70 5.34 4.91 4.26
CA ARG A 70 4.22 5.84 4.38
C ARG A 70 4.13 6.73 3.13
N THR A 71 2.91 6.99 2.68
CA THR A 71 2.59 8.01 1.68
C THR A 71 1.82 9.17 2.33
N THR A 72 1.94 10.35 1.74
CA THR A 72 1.13 11.54 2.06
C THR A 72 0.57 12.19 0.79
N ASP A 73 0.59 11.47 -0.33
CA ASP A 73 0.15 11.91 -1.66
C ASP A 73 -0.69 10.84 -2.38
N GLY A 74 -1.36 9.99 -1.59
CA GLY A 74 -2.34 9.02 -2.13
C GLY A 74 -1.70 7.80 -2.79
N GLY A 75 -0.45 7.52 -2.46
CA GLY A 75 0.32 6.36 -2.94
C GLY A 75 1.22 6.66 -4.13
N VAL A 76 1.38 7.92 -4.53
CA VAL A 76 2.27 8.32 -5.65
C VAL A 76 3.73 8.20 -5.22
N THR A 77 4.07 8.63 -4.01
CA THR A 77 5.38 8.44 -3.41
C THR A 77 5.30 7.80 -2.03
N TRP A 78 6.34 7.05 -1.69
CA TRP A 78 6.43 6.27 -0.45
C TRP A 78 7.77 6.51 0.22
N THR A 79 7.72 6.90 1.50
CA THR A 79 8.92 7.12 2.33
C THR A 79 9.05 6.01 3.36
N LEU A 80 10.24 5.42 3.48
CA LEU A 80 10.56 4.44 4.51
C LEU A 80 10.48 5.07 5.90
N LYS A 81 9.64 4.50 6.77
CA LYS A 81 9.51 4.91 8.19
C LYS A 81 10.18 3.93 9.13
N LYS A 82 10.17 2.64 8.80
CA LYS A 82 10.80 1.60 9.62
C LYS A 82 11.27 0.44 8.74
N SER A 83 12.39 -0.17 9.11
CA SER A 83 12.88 -1.42 8.54
C SER A 83 13.34 -2.37 9.65
N GLY A 84 13.22 -3.68 9.40
CA GLY A 84 13.58 -4.76 10.34
C GLY A 84 12.42 -5.70 10.61
N HIS A 85 12.70 -6.95 11.02
CA HIS A 85 11.69 -7.97 11.31
C HIS A 85 10.72 -7.50 12.41
N ILE A 86 9.64 -6.86 12.00
CA ILE A 86 8.52 -6.53 12.86
C ILE A 86 7.66 -7.78 13.02
N GLY A 87 8.04 -8.63 13.98
CA GLY A 87 7.07 -9.54 14.56
C GLY A 87 5.92 -8.73 15.16
N GLY A 88 4.79 -8.65 14.45
CA GLY A 88 3.49 -8.30 15.02
C GLY A 88 3.05 -6.83 15.01
N LEU A 89 3.70 -5.91 14.30
CA LEU A 89 3.12 -4.56 14.12
C LEU A 89 2.14 -4.56 12.96
N ARG A 90 0.85 -4.59 13.28
CA ARG A 90 -0.23 -4.39 12.32
C ARG A 90 -0.26 -2.92 11.89
N LEU A 91 -0.48 -2.65 10.59
CA LEU A 91 -0.62 -1.28 10.07
C LEU A 91 -1.63 -0.43 10.86
N SER A 92 -2.68 -1.07 11.39
CA SER A 92 -3.71 -0.42 12.23
C SER A 92 -3.15 0.34 13.44
N VAL A 93 -1.94 0.01 13.93
CA VAL A 93 -1.32 0.69 15.08
C VAL A 93 -0.63 2.00 14.66
N LEU A 94 -0.26 2.15 13.38
CA LEU A 94 0.42 3.32 12.86
C LEU A 94 -0.52 4.49 12.57
N ASN A 95 -1.80 4.20 12.37
CA ASN A 95 -2.85 5.20 12.09
C ASN A 95 -3.22 6.05 13.32
N ASN A 96 -2.70 5.72 14.50
CA ASN A 96 -2.97 6.40 15.77
C ASN A 96 -1.84 7.35 16.19
N GLN A 97 -0.92 7.73 15.29
CA GLN A 97 0.18 8.68 15.56
C GLN A 97 0.06 9.97 14.77
#